data_AF-A0A140GU14-F1
#
_entry.id   AF-A0A140GU14-F1
#
_cell.length_a   1.000
_cell.length_b   1.000
_cell.length_c   1.000
_cell.angle_alpha   90.00
_cell.angle_beta   90.00
_cell.angle_gamma   90.00
#
_symmetry.space_group_name_H-M   'P 1'
#
loop_
_entity.id
_entity.type
_entity.pdbx_description
1 polymer ?
#
loop_
_entity_poly.entity_id
_entity_poly.type
_entity_poly.pdbx_seq_one_letter_code
_entity_poly.pdbx_strand_id
1 'polypeptide(L)'
;MNKEKERLLITKFLQWNDKNGYYTDENCDLEEQQRMTYEEAVKYFFGVLNDDFYYNIVDNIFELTYEEAINYAKDNGFYNNTYEKLMLLVENENPTEEFYRSLI
;
A
#
# COMPACT_ATOMS: atom_id res chain seq x y z
N MET A 1 7.07 -6.86 16.33
CA MET A 1 6.57 -6.12 15.15
C MET A 1 5.45 -5.21 15.60
N ASN A 2 5.55 -3.92 15.28
CA ASN A 2 4.58 -2.91 15.69
C ASN A 2 3.80 -2.50 14.44
N LYS A 3 2.61 -3.08 14.27
CA LYS A 3 1.74 -2.85 13.10
C LYS A 3 1.47 -1.36 12.85
N GLU A 4 1.48 -0.52 13.87
CA GLU A 4 1.29 0.92 13.71
C GLU A 4 2.51 1.58 13.06
N LYS A 5 3.73 1.18 13.44
CA LYS A 5 4.96 1.65 12.79
C LYS A 5 4.99 1.20 11.32
N GLU A 6 4.65 -0.05 11.08
CA GLU A 6 4.62 -0.64 9.74
C GLU A 6 3.59 0.08 8.87
N ARG A 7 2.37 0.29 9.39
CA ARG A 7 1.31 1.08 8.75
C ARG A 7 1.82 2.47 8.34
N LEU A 8 2.48 3.19 9.24
CA LEU A 8 3.02 4.53 8.94
C LEU A 8 4.08 4.51 7.83
N LEU A 9 4.95 3.49 7.80
CA LEU A 9 5.95 3.34 6.73
C LEU A 9 5.29 3.06 5.38
N ILE A 10 4.25 2.21 5.36
CA ILE A 10 3.47 1.91 4.16
C ILE A 10 2.74 3.16 3.68
N THR A 11 2.07 3.89 4.58
CA THR A 11 1.38 5.14 4.25
C THR A 11 2.32 6.18 3.64
N LYS A 12 3.54 6.34 4.18
CA LYS A 12 4.55 7.25 3.60
C LYS A 12 4.97 6.88 2.18
N PHE A 13 5.15 5.58 1.93
CA PHE A 13 5.40 5.09 0.57
C PHE A 13 4.23 5.41 -0.36
N LEU A 14 3.00 5.14 0.09
CA LEU A 14 1.79 5.41 -0.69
C LEU A 14 1.66 6.90 -1.02
N GLN A 15 1.88 7.78 -0.04
CA GLN A 15 1.89 9.24 -0.21
C GLN A 15 2.95 9.72 -1.21
N TRP A 16 4.14 9.12 -1.18
CA TRP A 16 5.18 9.43 -2.16
C TRP A 16 4.79 9.00 -3.58
N ASN A 17 4.10 7.87 -3.72
CA ASN A 17 3.57 7.40 -5.01
C ASN A 17 2.25 8.11 -5.42
N ASP A 18 1.65 8.87 -4.51
CA ASP A 18 0.35 9.47 -4.66
C ASP A 18 0.37 10.69 -5.59
N LYS A 19 0.22 10.44 -6.88
CA LYS A 19 0.15 11.50 -7.89
C LYS A 19 -1.13 12.35 -7.78
N ASN A 20 -2.15 11.90 -7.04
CA ASN A 20 -3.49 12.50 -7.03
C ASN A 20 -3.97 12.98 -5.63
N GLY A 21 -3.25 12.66 -4.55
CA GLY A 21 -3.56 13.11 -3.19
C GLY A 21 -4.61 12.27 -2.44
N TYR A 22 -4.79 11.00 -2.79
CA TYR A 22 -5.75 10.08 -2.14
C TYR A 22 -5.29 9.50 -0.79
N TYR A 23 -3.99 9.46 -0.49
CA TYR A 23 -3.42 8.77 0.67
C TYR A 23 -3.01 9.74 1.80
N THR A 24 -3.74 10.86 1.96
CA THR A 24 -3.46 11.88 2.99
C THR A 24 -3.88 11.40 4.38
N ASP A 25 -2.92 11.18 5.29
CA ASP A 25 -3.18 10.69 6.66
C ASP A 25 -2.81 11.71 7.76
N GLU A 26 -2.17 12.85 7.44
CA GLU A 26 -1.65 13.74 8.49
C GLU A 26 -2.17 15.19 8.46
N ASN A 27 -2.64 15.69 7.31
CA ASN A 27 -3.18 17.06 7.18
C ASN A 27 -4.68 17.12 6.84
N CYS A 28 -5.35 15.96 6.79
CA CYS A 28 -6.80 15.93 6.63
C CYS A 28 -7.45 16.11 8.00
N ASP A 29 -7.42 17.34 8.53
CA ASP A 29 -8.10 17.80 9.76
C ASP A 29 -9.65 17.77 9.63
N LEU A 30 -10.20 16.86 8.83
CA LEU A 30 -11.62 16.53 8.87
C LEU A 30 -11.79 15.51 9.99
N GLU A 31 -12.12 16.01 11.19
CA GLU A 31 -12.21 15.32 12.50
C GLU A 31 -13.05 14.01 12.56
N GLU A 32 -13.47 13.45 11.42
CA GLU A 32 -14.35 12.28 11.32
C GLU A 32 -13.89 11.21 10.31
N GLN A 33 -12.79 11.41 9.56
CA GLN A 33 -12.29 10.37 8.66
C GLN A 33 -11.55 9.28 9.43
N GLN A 34 -12.01 8.04 9.26
CA GLN A 34 -11.38 6.86 9.85
C GLN A 34 -9.95 6.72 9.30
N ARG A 35 -8.97 6.66 10.19
CA ARG A 35 -7.57 6.39 9.83
C ARG A 35 -7.48 5.07 9.08
N MET A 36 -6.70 5.07 7.99
CA MET A 36 -6.44 3.86 7.21
C MET A 36 -5.87 2.78 8.12
N THR A 37 -6.48 1.60 8.11
CA THR A 37 -6.01 0.44 8.87
C THR A 37 -4.74 -0.16 8.26
N TYR A 38 -4.04 -1.00 9.01
CA TYR A 38 -2.89 -1.73 8.47
C TYR A 38 -3.26 -2.59 7.26
N GLU A 39 -4.43 -3.24 7.28
CA GLU A 39 -4.90 -4.08 6.16
C GLU A 39 -5.18 -3.25 4.92
N GLU A 40 -5.79 -2.08 5.07
CA GLU A 40 -5.98 -1.15 3.95
C GLU A 40 -4.65 -0.64 3.40
N ALA A 41 -3.69 -0.30 4.27
CA ALA A 41 -2.36 0.13 3.84
C ALA A 41 -1.67 -0.98 3.01
N VAL A 42 -1.72 -2.23 3.48
CA VAL A 42 -1.18 -3.38 2.72
C VAL A 42 -1.94 -3.58 1.42
N LYS A 43 -3.28 -3.51 1.42
CA LYS A 43 -4.10 -3.61 0.21
C LYS A 43 -3.66 -2.60 -0.85
N TYR A 44 -3.51 -1.33 -0.46
CA TYR A 44 -3.10 -0.27 -1.39
C TYR A 44 -1.66 -0.43 -1.84
N PHE A 45 -0.77 -0.92 -0.98
CA PHE A 45 0.59 -1.25 -1.39
C PHE A 45 0.60 -2.29 -2.52
N PHE A 46 -0.23 -3.34 -2.39
CA PHE A 46 -0.41 -4.33 -3.44
C PHE A 46 -0.96 -3.72 -4.74
N GLY A 47 -1.92 -2.80 -4.62
CA GLY A 47 -2.46 -2.05 -5.76
C GLY A 47 -1.43 -1.22 -6.48
N VAL A 48 -0.59 -0.51 -5.75
CA VAL A 48 0.46 0.34 -6.34
C VAL A 48 1.52 -0.50 -7.06
N LEU A 49 1.95 -1.62 -6.47
CA LEU A 49 3.01 -2.43 -7.08
C LEU A 49 2.55 -3.31 -8.24
N ASN A 50 1.23 -3.52 -8.39
CA ASN A 50 0.66 -4.36 -9.43
C ASN A 50 -0.51 -3.63 -10.11
N ASP A 51 -0.35 -2.34 -10.34
CA ASP A 51 -1.40 -1.43 -10.81
C ASP A 51 -2.00 -1.90 -12.14
N ASP A 52 -1.15 -2.26 -13.11
CA ASP A 52 -1.56 -2.82 -14.40
C ASP A 52 -2.52 -4.01 -14.24
N PHE A 53 -2.29 -4.86 -13.25
CA PHE A 53 -3.15 -6.02 -13.02
C PHE A 53 -4.47 -5.62 -12.36
N TYR A 54 -4.44 -4.82 -11.28
CA TYR A 54 -5.67 -4.46 -10.57
C TYR A 54 -6.59 -3.54 -11.39
N TYR A 55 -6.04 -2.66 -12.23
CA TYR A 55 -6.81 -1.84 -13.17
C TYR A 55 -7.54 -2.66 -14.24
N ASN A 56 -7.12 -3.90 -14.51
CA ASN A 56 -7.85 -4.80 -15.39
C ASN A 56 -9.03 -5.51 -14.70
N ILE A 57 -9.15 -5.40 -13.37
CA ILE A 57 -10.22 -6.03 -12.58
C ILE A 57 -11.25 -5.01 -12.11
N VAL A 58 -10.80 -3.88 -11.56
CA VAL A 58 -11.64 -2.79 -11.04
C VAL A 58 -11.07 -1.44 -11.48
N ASP A 59 -11.93 -0.42 -11.59
CA ASP A 59 -11.50 0.95 -11.89
C ASP A 59 -10.62 1.49 -10.75
N ASN A 60 -10.90 1.11 -9.50
CA ASN A 60 -10.08 1.46 -8.35
C ASN A 60 -9.97 0.33 -7.31
N ILE A 61 -8.77 0.10 -6.78
CA ILE A 61 -8.54 -0.89 -5.71
C ILE A 61 -9.32 -0.61 -4.41
N PHE A 62 -9.86 0.59 -4.22
CA PHE A 62 -10.81 0.89 -3.12
C PHE A 62 -12.04 -0.02 -3.16
N GLU A 63 -12.43 -0.49 -4.35
CA GLU A 63 -13.59 -1.37 -4.56
C GLU A 63 -13.34 -2.79 -4.06
N LEU A 64 -12.09 -3.20 -3.91
CA LEU A 64 -11.73 -4.53 -3.40
C LEU A 64 -11.62 -4.50 -1.88
N THR A 65 -12.04 -5.59 -1.25
CA THR A 65 -11.65 -5.90 0.13
C THR A 65 -10.17 -6.29 0.20
N TYR A 66 -9.61 -6.26 1.41
CA TYR A 66 -8.24 -6.76 1.64
C TYR A 66 -8.12 -8.23 1.21
N GLU A 67 -9.07 -9.07 1.57
CA GLU A 67 -9.04 -10.51 1.25
C GLU A 67 -9.07 -10.76 -0.25
N GLU A 68 -9.94 -10.06 -1.00
CA GLU A 68 -10.00 -10.17 -2.46
C GLU A 68 -8.67 -9.76 -3.10
N ALA A 69 -8.10 -8.62 -2.70
CA ALA A 69 -6.84 -8.16 -3.25
C ALA A 69 -5.71 -9.19 -3.01
N ILE A 70 -5.63 -9.75 -1.80
CA ILE A 70 -4.63 -10.76 -1.45
C ILE A 70 -4.87 -12.08 -2.21
N ASN A 71 -6.12 -12.51 -2.37
CA ASN A 71 -6.43 -13.74 -3.11
C ASN A 71 -6.09 -13.59 -4.59
N TYR A 72 -6.42 -12.46 -5.23
CA TYR A 72 -5.99 -12.19 -6.60
C TYR A 72 -4.47 -12.25 -6.75
N ALA A 73 -3.73 -11.70 -5.80
CA ALA A 73 -2.26 -11.74 -5.82
C ALA A 73 -1.69 -13.16 -5.73
N LYS A 74 -2.32 -14.02 -4.92
CA LYS A 74 -1.93 -15.42 -4.78
C LYS A 74 -2.25 -16.21 -6.06
N ASP A 75 -3.46 -16.05 -6.56
CA ASP A 75 -3.95 -16.76 -7.75
C ASP A 75 -3.15 -16.42 -9.01
N ASN A 76 -2.57 -15.21 -9.05
CA ASN A 76 -1.76 -14.73 -10.18
C ASN A 76 -0.25 -14.75 -9.89
N GLY A 77 0.18 -15.34 -8.78
CA GLY A 77 1.59 -15.66 -8.52
C GLY A 77 2.50 -14.49 -8.12
N PHE A 78 1.96 -13.29 -7.89
CA PHE A 78 2.75 -12.12 -7.49
C PHE A 78 2.70 -11.78 -5.99
N TYR A 79 1.91 -12.54 -5.21
CA TYR A 79 1.80 -12.33 -3.76
C TYR A 79 3.16 -12.35 -3.05
N ASN A 80 3.97 -13.40 -3.25
CA ASN A 80 5.24 -13.54 -2.54
C ASN A 80 6.20 -12.40 -2.87
N ASN A 81 6.32 -12.03 -4.16
CA ASN A 81 7.20 -10.94 -4.57
C ASN A 81 6.75 -9.59 -3.99
N THR A 82 5.44 -9.31 -4.01
CA THR A 82 4.89 -8.09 -3.43
C THR A 82 5.09 -8.06 -1.91
N TYR A 83 4.90 -9.21 -1.25
CA TYR A 83 5.10 -9.34 0.19
C TYR A 83 6.56 -9.18 0.60
N GLU A 84 7.52 -9.70 -0.18
CA GLU A 84 8.95 -9.47 0.04
C GLU A 84 9.29 -7.96 -0.01
N LYS A 85 8.77 -7.25 -1.02
CA LYS A 85 8.94 -5.79 -1.13
C LYS A 85 8.30 -5.05 0.05
N LEU A 86 7.13 -5.49 0.52
CA LEU A 86 6.49 -4.96 1.73
C LEU A 86 7.38 -5.16 2.96
N MET A 87 7.97 -6.35 3.12
CA MET A 87 8.89 -6.64 4.24
C MET A 87 10.13 -5.75 4.19
N LEU A 88 10.75 -5.57 3.01
CA LEU A 88 11.86 -4.64 2.83
C LEU A 88 11.49 -3.21 3.22
N LEU A 89 10.28 -2.77 2.88
CA LEU A 89 9.79 -1.44 3.24
C LEU A 89 9.65 -1.27 4.76
N VAL A 90 9.00 -2.22 5.43
CA VAL A 90 8.69 -2.07 6.87
C VAL A 90 9.89 -2.33 7.78
N GLU A 91 10.92 -3.01 7.28
CA GLU A 91 12.21 -3.21 7.95
C GLU A 91 13.16 -1.99 7.79
N ASN A 92 12.90 -1.12 6.81
CA ASN A 92 13.68 0.10 6.62
C ASN A 92 13.12 1.24 7.49
N GLU A 93 13.86 1.64 8.54
CA GLU A 93 13.40 2.66 9.48
C GLU A 93 13.32 4.07 8.87
N ASN A 94 14.16 4.37 7.87
CA ASN A 94 14.27 5.67 7.23
C ASN A 94 14.40 5.50 5.72
N PRO A 95 13.32 5.06 5.03
CA PRO A 95 13.36 4.84 3.60
C PRO A 95 13.58 6.15 2.85
N THR A 96 14.42 6.09 1.82
CA THR A 96 14.70 7.22 0.92
C THR A 96 13.81 7.15 -0.33
N GLU A 97 13.70 8.25 -1.08
CA GLU A 97 13.01 8.22 -2.37
C GLU A 97 13.66 7.23 -3.37
N GLU A 98 14.99 7.12 -3.34
CA GLU A 98 15.71 6.14 -4.17
C GLU A 98 15.31 4.70 -3.79
N PHE A 99 15.18 4.43 -2.50
CA PHE A 99 14.68 3.15 -2.02
C PHE A 99 13.24 2.89 -2.49
N TYR A 100 12.34 3.88 -2.39
CA TYR A 100 10.97 3.73 -2.91
C TYR A 100 10.92 3.44 -4.41
N ARG A 101 11.77 4.09 -5.22
CA ARG A 101 11.89 3.79 -6.66
C ARG A 101 12.37 2.37 -6.91
N SER A 102 13.22 1.82 -6.05
CA SER A 102 13.70 0.44 -6.18
C SER A 102 12.64 -0.62 -5.88
N LEU A 103 11.55 -0.25 -5.22
CA LEU A 103 10.43 -1.16 -4.91
C LEU A 103 9.41 -1.26 -6.05
N ILE A 104 9.34 -0.29 -6.96
CA ILE A 104 8.43 -0.32 -8.12
C ILE A 104 9.12 -1.12 -9.23
#